data_AF-A0A2E3ZV98-F1
#
_entry.id   AF-A0A2E3ZV98-F1
#
_cell.length_a   1.000
_cell.length_b   1.000
_cell.length_c   1.000
_cell.angle_alpha   90.00
_cell.angle_beta   90.00
_cell.angle_gamma   90.00
#
_symmetry.space_group_name_H-M   'P 1'
#
loop_
_entity.id
_entity.type
_entity.pdbx_description
1 polymer ?
#
loop_
_entity_poly.entity_id
_entity_poly.type
_entity_poly.pdbx_seq_one_letter_code
_entity_poly.pdbx_strand_id
1 'polypeptide(L)'
;MVSGMRFFLIIFLCIFLLSHNVKANAFTEIFGSEGAAGIKNPKIRSLSYAFQYLTFTGSIGFLGKQLFDSGFLSPLNLTPDSINNLSPLGYKDHFSINNHNADILAVKARVDEVNFVNNFKNDLTKNKFSFRSIEFRNNGNFSKSIYNYDEREKLIERYIND
;
A
#
# COMPACT_ATOMS: atom_id res chain seq x y z
N MET A 1 6.86 5.39 -16.65
CA MET A 1 7.38 6.18 -15.52
C MET A 1 8.79 5.77 -15.06
N VAL A 2 9.15 4.47 -15.08
CA VAL A 2 10.48 3.98 -14.62
C VAL A 2 11.68 4.53 -15.43
N SER A 3 11.51 4.79 -16.72
CA SER A 3 12.59 5.32 -17.58
C SER A 3 13.01 6.75 -17.19
N GLY A 4 12.06 7.62 -16.81
CA GLY A 4 12.36 9.01 -16.41
C GLY A 4 13.14 9.10 -15.10
N MET A 5 12.83 8.25 -14.11
CA MET A 5 13.57 8.20 -12.84
C MET A 5 15.00 7.67 -13.00
N ARG A 6 15.21 6.67 -13.87
CA ARG A 6 16.56 6.16 -14.16
C ARG A 6 17.44 7.22 -14.81
N PHE A 7 16.87 8.01 -15.72
CA PHE A 7 17.56 9.14 -16.35
C PHE A 7 17.93 10.23 -15.32
N PHE A 8 17.04 10.51 -14.37
CA PHE A 8 17.29 11.49 -13.31
C PHE A 8 18.43 11.07 -12.37
N LEU A 9 18.50 9.78 -12.01
CA LEU A 9 19.58 9.23 -11.18
C LEU A 9 20.94 9.28 -11.90
N ILE A 10 20.96 8.99 -13.21
CA ILE A 10 22.18 9.06 -14.02
C ILE A 10 22.67 10.52 -14.12
N ILE A 11 21.76 11.47 -14.34
CA ILE A 11 22.09 12.91 -14.36
C ILE A 11 22.65 13.35 -13.01
N PHE A 12 22.03 12.95 -11.90
CA PHE A 12 22.49 13.30 -10.56
C PHE A 12 23.91 12.76 -10.30
N LEU A 13 24.18 11.51 -10.69
CA LEU A 13 25.49 10.88 -10.59
C LEU A 13 26.54 11.64 -11.42
N CYS A 14 26.19 12.02 -12.66
CA CYS A 14 27.08 12.79 -13.54
C CYS A 14 27.40 14.17 -12.95
N ILE A 15 26.41 14.90 -12.43
CA ILE A 15 26.62 16.23 -11.81
C ILE A 15 27.55 16.13 -10.60
N PHE A 16 27.39 15.08 -9.78
CA PHE A 16 28.24 14.84 -8.61
C PHE A 16 29.70 14.59 -9.02
N LEU A 17 29.94 13.78 -10.05
CA LEU A 17 31.28 13.49 -10.56
C LEU A 17 31.94 14.69 -11.27
N LEU A 18 31.16 15.58 -11.89
CA LEU A 18 31.65 16.81 -12.55
C LEU A 18 32.00 17.94 -11.56
N SER A 19 31.62 17.83 -10.28
CA SER A 19 31.91 18.82 -9.24
C SER A 19 33.34 18.73 -8.70
N HIS A 20 34.34 18.95 -9.56
CA HIS A 20 35.73 19.02 -9.10
C HIS A 20 36.05 20.42 -8.56
N ASN A 21 36.53 20.48 -7.31
CA ASN A 21 36.98 21.67 -6.58
C ASN A 21 35.91 22.68 -6.11
N VAL A 22 34.87 22.20 -5.43
CA VAL A 22 34.07 23.10 -4.57
C VAL A 22 34.90 23.39 -3.31
N LYS A 23 35.66 24.50 -3.32
CA LYS A 23 36.23 25.05 -2.08
C LYS A 23 35.05 25.40 -1.17
N ALA A 24 34.94 24.70 -0.04
CA ALA A 24 33.88 24.86 0.94
C ALA A 24 34.03 26.21 1.69
N ASN A 25 33.87 27.33 1.00
CA ASN A 25 33.97 28.67 1.57
C ASN A 25 32.82 28.99 2.56
N ALA A 26 31.74 28.21 2.55
CA ALA A 26 30.58 28.45 3.40
C ALA A 26 30.79 28.01 4.88
N PHE A 27 31.74 27.11 5.16
CA PHE A 27 32.04 26.68 6.53
C PHE A 27 33.13 27.49 7.20
N THR A 28 33.93 28.24 6.43
CA THR A 28 34.96 29.15 6.96
C THR A 28 34.35 30.41 7.57
N GLU A 29 33.11 30.78 7.21
CA GLU A 29 32.44 31.98 7.73
C GLU A 29 31.56 31.69 8.97
N ILE A 30 31.05 30.47 9.14
CA ILE A 30 30.23 30.10 10.32
C ILE A 30 31.07 30.13 11.61
N PHE A 31 32.39 30.01 11.49
CA PHE A 31 33.34 30.33 12.55
C PHE A 31 34.22 31.48 12.05
N GLY A 32 33.79 32.73 12.26
CA GLY A 32 34.52 33.93 11.85
C GLY A 32 35.92 34.07 12.46
N SER A 33 36.40 35.30 12.67
CA SER A 33 37.76 35.59 13.19
C SER A 33 38.17 34.80 14.46
N GLU A 34 37.20 34.28 15.20
CA GLU A 34 37.37 33.37 16.36
C GLU A 34 37.85 31.95 15.99
N GLY A 35 37.42 31.40 14.84
CA GLY A 35 37.91 30.12 14.31
C GLY A 35 39.37 30.19 13.89
N ALA A 36 39.79 31.31 13.28
CA ALA A 36 41.18 31.55 12.89
C ALA A 36 42.11 31.72 14.10
N ALA A 37 41.63 32.34 15.18
CA ALA A 37 42.36 32.45 16.45
C ALA A 37 42.47 31.09 17.19
N GLY A 38 41.46 30.23 17.08
CA GLY A 38 41.44 28.88 17.63
C GLY A 38 42.42 27.89 16.97
N ILE A 39 42.82 28.12 15.71
CA ILE A 39 43.80 27.27 15.00
C ILE A 39 45.19 27.31 15.64
N LYS A 40 45.54 28.40 16.35
CA LYS A 40 46.81 28.50 17.10
C LYS A 40 46.83 27.67 18.39
N ASN A 41 45.66 27.29 18.94
CA ASN A 41 45.58 26.46 20.15
C ASN A 41 45.19 25.01 19.78
N PRO A 42 46.10 24.02 19.96
CA PRO A 42 45.90 22.66 19.47
C PRO A 42 44.66 21.95 20.06
N LYS A 43 44.24 22.30 21.29
CA LYS A 43 43.06 21.70 21.95
C LYS A 43 41.73 22.23 21.41
N ILE A 44 41.68 23.51 21.04
CA ILE A 44 40.48 24.16 20.49
C ILE A 44 40.30 23.76 19.02
N ARG A 45 41.42 23.61 18.30
CA ARG A 45 41.45 23.12 16.92
C ARG A 45 40.87 21.71 16.79
N SER A 46 41.26 20.77 17.65
CA SER A 46 40.72 19.40 17.61
C SER A 46 39.22 19.34 17.87
N LEU A 47 38.72 20.21 18.75
CA LEU A 47 37.29 20.26 19.09
C LEU A 47 36.46 20.87 17.95
N SER A 48 36.94 21.94 17.31
CA SER A 48 36.27 22.56 16.16
C SER A 48 36.15 21.59 14.98
N TYR A 49 37.24 20.86 14.65
CA TYR A 49 37.19 19.83 13.61
C TYR A 49 36.23 18.69 14.00
N ALA A 50 36.25 18.22 15.25
CA ALA A 50 35.33 17.18 15.70
C ALA A 50 33.86 17.60 15.53
N PHE A 51 33.50 18.84 15.86
CA PHE A 51 32.15 19.35 15.65
C PHE A 51 31.77 19.52 14.18
N GLN A 52 32.71 19.94 13.32
CA GLN A 52 32.47 20.02 11.87
C GLN A 52 32.21 18.62 11.29
N TYR A 53 33.03 17.64 11.64
CA TYR A 53 32.83 16.26 11.21
C TYR A 53 31.54 15.67 11.78
N LEU A 54 31.21 15.93 13.05
CA LEU A 54 29.96 15.49 13.67
C LEU A 54 28.74 16.11 12.98
N THR A 55 28.79 17.40 12.67
CA THR A 55 27.70 18.09 11.98
C THR A 55 27.54 17.56 10.57
N PHE A 56 28.64 17.39 9.82
CA PHE A 56 28.61 16.85 8.47
C PHE A 56 28.07 15.42 8.42
N THR A 57 28.59 14.54 9.29
CA THR A 57 28.11 13.15 9.40
C THR A 57 26.66 13.08 9.86
N GLY A 58 26.26 13.94 10.81
CA GLY A 58 24.89 14.06 11.28
C GLY A 58 23.92 14.51 10.19
N SER A 59 24.28 15.54 9.41
CA SER A 59 23.46 16.04 8.30
C SER A 59 23.31 15.01 7.18
N ILE A 60 24.39 14.31 6.80
CA ILE A 60 24.32 13.23 5.81
C ILE A 60 23.47 12.07 6.33
N GLY A 61 23.65 11.67 7.59
CA GLY A 61 22.85 10.62 8.21
C GLY A 61 21.37 10.97 8.26
N PHE A 62 21.03 12.21 8.59
CA PHE A 62 19.65 12.69 8.61
C PHE A 62 19.01 12.67 7.21
N LEU A 63 19.70 13.18 6.20
CA LEU A 63 19.21 13.16 4.82
C LEU A 63 19.07 11.73 4.30
N GLY A 64 20.07 10.88 4.54
CA GLY A 64 20.03 9.47 4.17
C GLY A 64 18.86 8.74 4.81
N LYS A 65 18.61 8.98 6.10
CA LYS A 65 17.45 8.43 6.81
C LYS A 65 16.13 8.90 6.19
N GLN A 66 15.97 10.19 5.90
CA GLN A 66 14.74 10.69 5.28
C GLN A 66 14.50 10.13 3.87
N LEU A 67 15.56 9.97 3.07
CA LEU A 67 15.46 9.36 1.74
C LEU A 67 15.07 7.88 1.84
N PHE A 68 15.62 7.14 2.82
CA PHE A 68 15.24 5.76 3.04
C PHE A 68 13.79 5.64 3.54
N ASP A 69 13.42 6.39 4.58
CA ASP A 69 12.09 6.35 5.20
C ASP A 69 10.97 6.78 4.23
N SER A 70 11.28 7.63 3.24
CA SER A 70 10.33 8.05 2.20
C SER A 70 10.19 7.05 1.04
N GLY A 71 11.00 5.98 1.01
CA GLY A 71 10.98 5.00 -0.06
C GLY A 71 11.68 5.46 -1.36
N PHE A 72 12.47 6.52 -1.32
CA PHE A 72 13.23 7.01 -2.48
C PHE A 72 14.14 5.93 -3.08
N LEU A 73 14.68 5.04 -2.24
CA LEU A 73 15.58 3.95 -2.64
C LEU A 73 14.85 2.66 -3.06
N SER A 74 13.51 2.69 -3.15
CA SER A 74 12.69 1.57 -3.63
C SER A 74 13.15 0.99 -4.98
N PRO A 75 13.59 1.78 -5.99
CA PRO A 75 14.10 1.23 -7.26
C PRO A 75 15.36 0.37 -7.13
N LEU A 76 16.11 0.51 -6.03
CA LEU A 76 17.29 -0.29 -5.72
C LEU A 76 16.96 -1.49 -4.81
N ASN A 77 15.67 -1.80 -4.63
CA ASN A 77 15.18 -2.82 -3.72
C ASN A 77 15.52 -2.54 -2.24
N LEU A 78 15.73 -1.27 -1.89
CA LEU A 78 15.95 -0.80 -0.52
C LEU A 78 14.70 -0.06 -0.07
N THR A 79 13.69 -0.82 0.37
CA THR A 79 12.44 -0.29 0.90
C THR A 79 12.42 -0.41 2.42
N PRO A 80 11.97 0.62 3.16
CA PRO A 80 11.81 0.54 4.60
C PRO A 80 10.66 -0.40 4.97
N ASP A 81 10.80 -1.09 6.10
CA ASP A 81 9.78 -2.04 6.60
C ASP A 81 8.42 -1.38 6.81
N SER A 82 8.40 -0.09 7.17
CA SER A 82 7.17 0.70 7.29
C SER A 82 6.37 0.71 5.99
N ILE A 83 7.03 0.86 4.83
CA ILE A 83 6.39 0.85 3.51
C ILE A 83 6.03 -0.56 3.08
N ASN A 84 6.91 -1.54 3.31
CA ASN A 84 6.64 -2.95 3.00
C ASN A 84 5.40 -3.47 3.76
N ASN A 85 5.19 -3.01 4.99
CA ASN A 85 4.06 -3.39 5.82
C ASN A 85 2.75 -2.69 5.46
N LEU A 86 2.76 -1.57 4.71
CA LEU A 86 1.54 -0.91 4.24
C LEU A 86 0.79 -1.74 3.18
N SER A 87 1.54 -2.46 2.34
CA SER A 87 0.97 -3.35 1.35
C SER A 87 1.78 -4.63 1.24
N PRO A 88 1.55 -5.60 2.14
CA PRO A 88 2.22 -6.90 2.07
C PRO A 88 1.94 -7.63 0.75
N LEU A 89 0.87 -7.29 0.04
CA LEU A 89 0.55 -7.81 -1.30
C LEU A 89 1.43 -7.23 -2.40
N GLY A 90 1.85 -5.97 -2.29
CA GLY A 90 2.66 -5.29 -3.30
C GLY A 90 4.17 -5.45 -3.09
N TYR A 91 4.60 -5.73 -1.86
CA TYR A 91 6.02 -5.72 -1.47
C TYR A 91 6.56 -7.03 -0.90
N LYS A 92 5.73 -8.04 -0.59
CA LYS A 92 6.26 -9.38 -0.29
C LYS A 92 6.47 -10.15 -1.59
N ASP A 93 7.70 -10.60 -1.79
CA ASP A 93 8.12 -11.44 -2.93
C ASP A 93 7.38 -12.78 -3.04
N HIS A 94 6.56 -13.15 -2.05
CA HIS A 94 5.97 -14.48 -1.96
C HIS A 94 4.51 -14.45 -1.49
N PHE A 95 3.61 -13.94 -2.32
CA PHE A 95 2.27 -14.57 -2.38
C PHE A 95 2.38 -15.84 -3.22
N SER A 96 3.15 -16.83 -2.73
CA SER A 96 2.91 -18.20 -3.12
C SER A 96 1.62 -18.61 -2.42
N ILE A 97 0.48 -18.35 -3.06
CA ILE A 97 -0.72 -19.10 -2.74
C ILE A 97 -0.37 -20.54 -3.09
N ASN A 98 0.17 -21.27 -2.12
CA ASN A 98 0.30 -22.72 -2.22
C ASN A 98 -1.09 -23.22 -2.56
N ASN A 99 -1.25 -24.02 -3.62
CA ASN A 99 -2.56 -24.55 -4.03
C ASN A 99 -3.32 -25.13 -2.84
N HIS A 100 -2.61 -25.73 -1.89
CA HIS A 100 -3.20 -26.22 -0.65
C HIS A 100 -3.91 -25.14 0.19
N ASN A 101 -3.34 -23.94 0.28
CA ASN A 101 -3.94 -22.81 0.99
C ASN A 101 -5.11 -22.21 0.21
N ALA A 102 -5.05 -22.18 -1.13
CA ALA A 102 -6.21 -21.79 -1.96
C ALA A 102 -7.38 -22.75 -1.77
N ASP A 103 -7.10 -24.05 -1.78
CA ASP A 103 -8.10 -25.11 -1.63
C ASP A 103 -8.74 -25.04 -0.24
N ILE A 104 -7.95 -24.83 0.82
CA ILE A 104 -8.47 -24.62 2.18
C ILE A 104 -9.39 -23.39 2.25
N LEU A 105 -9.01 -22.28 1.62
CA LEU A 105 -9.85 -21.08 1.57
C LEU A 105 -11.14 -21.31 0.80
N ALA A 106 -11.08 -22.02 -0.33
CA ALA A 106 -12.25 -22.37 -1.13
C ALA A 106 -13.20 -23.31 -0.38
N VAL A 107 -12.66 -24.32 0.33
CA VAL A 107 -13.44 -25.22 1.18
C VAL A 107 -14.09 -24.43 2.32
N LYS A 108 -13.36 -23.52 2.97
CA LYS A 108 -13.90 -22.68 4.04
C LYS A 108 -15.06 -21.82 3.53
N ALA A 109 -14.90 -21.18 2.37
CA ALA A 109 -15.97 -20.38 1.76
C ALA A 109 -17.24 -21.21 1.48
N ARG A 110 -17.09 -22.45 0.98
CA ARG A 110 -18.23 -23.37 0.77
C ARG A 110 -18.90 -23.77 2.09
N VAL A 111 -18.12 -24.04 3.13
CA VAL A 111 -18.65 -24.38 4.46
C VAL A 111 -19.43 -23.19 5.05
N ASP A 112 -18.90 -21.98 4.91
CA ASP A 112 -19.55 -20.76 5.39
C ASP A 112 -20.87 -20.49 4.65
N GLU A 113 -20.92 -20.74 3.33
CA GLU A 113 -22.15 -20.66 2.53
C GLU A 113 -23.20 -21.68 2.99
N VAL A 114 -22.80 -22.94 3.18
CA VAL A 114 -23.71 -23.99 3.67
C VAL A 114 -24.22 -23.65 5.08
N ASN A 115 -23.36 -23.14 5.95
CA ASN A 115 -23.75 -22.71 7.29
C ASN A 115 -24.71 -21.53 7.25
N PHE A 116 -24.47 -20.56 6.38
CA PHE A 116 -25.38 -19.43 6.17
C PHE A 116 -26.78 -19.90 5.75
N VAL A 117 -26.86 -20.79 4.76
CA VAL A 117 -28.13 -21.36 4.29
C VAL A 117 -28.83 -22.14 5.40
N ASN A 118 -28.10 -22.94 6.17
CA ASN A 118 -28.65 -23.70 7.30
C ASN A 118 -29.19 -22.79 8.41
N ASN A 119 -28.45 -21.74 8.76
CA ASN A 119 -28.89 -20.76 9.75
C ASN A 119 -30.14 -20.02 9.28
N PHE A 120 -30.15 -19.57 8.03
CA PHE A 120 -31.33 -18.93 7.43
C PHE A 120 -32.55 -19.86 7.42
N LYS A 121 -32.36 -21.14 7.07
CA LYS A 121 -33.43 -22.15 7.13
C LYS A 121 -33.96 -22.33 8.56
N ASN A 122 -33.07 -22.37 9.55
CA ASN A 122 -33.45 -22.47 10.96
C ASN A 122 -34.22 -21.23 11.45
N ASP A 123 -33.86 -20.04 10.99
CA ASP A 123 -34.56 -18.81 11.33
C ASP A 123 -35.94 -18.74 10.68
N LEU A 124 -36.07 -19.24 9.44
CA LEU A 124 -37.35 -19.38 8.74
C LEU A 124 -38.27 -20.40 9.40
N THR A 125 -37.74 -21.52 9.90
CA THR A 125 -38.55 -22.53 10.60
C THR A 125 -39.03 -22.04 11.96
N LYS A 126 -38.16 -21.34 12.72
CA LYS A 126 -38.55 -20.70 13.99
C LYS A 126 -39.62 -19.61 13.81
N ASN A 127 -39.54 -18.84 12.73
CA ASN A 127 -40.43 -17.70 12.48
C ASN A 127 -41.52 -17.99 11.42
N LYS A 128 -41.88 -19.26 11.24
CA LYS A 128 -42.72 -19.78 10.12
C LYS A 128 -44.08 -19.08 9.95
N PHE A 129 -44.62 -18.50 11.02
CA PHE A 129 -45.93 -17.85 11.08
C PHE A 129 -45.89 -16.39 11.59
N SER A 130 -44.70 -15.77 11.61
CA SER A 130 -44.58 -14.36 11.94
C SER A 130 -45.26 -13.47 10.88
N PHE A 131 -45.73 -12.28 11.25
CA PHE A 131 -46.29 -11.30 10.29
C PHE A 131 -45.35 -11.06 9.09
N ARG A 132 -44.05 -10.93 9.37
CA ARG A 132 -43.01 -10.77 8.34
C ARG A 132 -42.91 -11.98 7.40
N SER A 133 -43.11 -13.20 7.91
CA SER A 133 -43.10 -14.41 7.07
C SER A 133 -44.33 -14.52 6.16
N ILE A 134 -45.48 -14.02 6.62
CA ILE A 134 -46.72 -13.97 5.83
C ILE A 134 -46.57 -12.95 4.70
N GLU A 135 -46.06 -11.75 5.02
CA GLU A 135 -45.75 -10.71 4.05
C GLU A 135 -44.76 -11.19 2.98
N PHE A 136 -43.66 -11.82 3.40
CA PHE A 136 -42.67 -12.36 2.47
C PHE A 136 -43.25 -13.42 1.53
N ARG A 137 -44.09 -14.34 2.04
CA ARG A 137 -44.77 -15.33 1.20
C ARG A 137 -45.74 -14.68 0.23
N ASN A 138 -46.49 -13.68 0.67
CA ASN A 138 -47.45 -12.98 -0.17
C ASN A 138 -46.74 -12.24 -1.32
N ASN A 139 -45.65 -11.54 -1.01
CA ASN A 139 -44.81 -10.86 -2.02
C ASN A 139 -44.18 -11.85 -3.01
N GLY A 140 -43.73 -13.01 -2.52
CA GLY A 140 -43.21 -14.09 -3.38
C GLY A 140 -44.28 -14.67 -4.31
N ASN A 141 -45.49 -14.90 -3.79
CA ASN A 141 -46.62 -15.38 -4.60
C ASN A 141 -47.04 -14.34 -5.65
N PHE A 142 -47.09 -13.06 -5.27
CA PHE A 142 -47.39 -11.96 -6.19
C PHE A 142 -46.35 -11.90 -7.31
N SER A 143 -45.06 -11.90 -6.97
CA SER A 143 -43.97 -11.88 -7.96
C SER A 143 -44.04 -13.08 -8.91
N LYS A 144 -44.34 -14.28 -8.38
CA LYS A 144 -44.53 -15.48 -9.19
C LYS A 144 -45.74 -15.38 -10.11
N SER A 145 -46.82 -14.75 -9.66
CA SER A 145 -48.01 -14.53 -10.49
C SER A 145 -47.72 -13.62 -11.69
N ILE A 146 -46.93 -12.55 -11.48
CA ILE A 146 -46.48 -11.66 -12.55
C ILE A 146 -45.58 -12.41 -13.54
N TYR A 147 -44.60 -13.15 -13.03
CA TYR A 147 -43.72 -13.96 -13.88
C TYR A 147 -44.50 -14.95 -14.76
N ASN A 148 -45.46 -15.67 -14.16
CA ASN A 148 -46.29 -16.62 -14.91
C ASN A 148 -47.20 -15.93 -15.93
N TYR A 149 -47.68 -14.72 -15.63
CA TYR A 149 -48.45 -13.91 -16.56
C TYR A 149 -47.59 -13.53 -17.77
N ASP A 150 -46.38 -13.02 -17.54
CA ASP A 150 -45.45 -12.62 -18.61
C ASP A 150 -45.05 -13.81 -19.49
N GLU A 151 -44.76 -14.97 -18.89
CA GLU A 151 -44.45 -16.18 -19.66
C GLU A 151 -45.65 -16.66 -20.49
N ARG A 152 -46.87 -16.53 -19.96
CA ARG A 152 -48.09 -16.84 -20.72
C ARG A 152 -48.28 -15.88 -21.89
N GLU A 153 -48.07 -14.58 -21.70
CA GLU A 153 -48.17 -13.60 -22.78
C GLU A 153 -47.15 -13.86 -23.88
N LYS A 154 -45.88 -14.13 -23.52
CA LYS A 154 -44.85 -14.51 -24.50
C LYS A 154 -45.21 -15.76 -25.29
N LEU A 155 -45.82 -16.75 -24.64
CA LEU A 155 -46.27 -17.97 -25.30
C LEU A 155 -47.42 -17.69 -26.27
N ILE A 156 -48.40 -16.88 -25.86
CA ILE A 156 -49.53 -16.46 -26.70
C ILE A 156 -49.02 -15.69 -27.92
N GLU A 157 -48.12 -14.72 -27.71
CA GLU A 157 -47.52 -13.93 -28.79
C GLU A 157 -46.78 -14.81 -29.81
N ARG A 158 -46.05 -15.83 -29.33
CA ARG A 158 -45.40 -16.81 -30.23
C ARG A 158 -46.42 -17.59 -31.06
N TYR A 159 -47.50 -18.07 -30.45
CA TYR A 159 -48.53 -18.84 -31.16
C TYR A 159 -49.38 -18.02 -32.14
N ILE A 160 -49.51 -16.71 -31.93
CA ILE A 160 -50.27 -15.81 -32.82
C ILE A 160 -49.41 -15.34 -34.01
N ASN A 161 -48.10 -15.25 -33.81
CA ASN A 161 -47.15 -14.76 -34.83
C ASN A 161 -46.45 -15.86 -35.63
N ASP A 162 -46.68 -17.14 -35.32
CA ASP A 162 -46.36 -18.31 -36.16
C ASP A 162 -47.56 -18.67 -37.07
#